data_AF-A0A527Z0W5-F1
#
_entry.id   AF-A0A527Z0W5-F1
#
_cell.length_a   1.000
_cell.length_b   1.000
_cell.length_c   1.000
_cell.angle_alpha   90.00
_cell.angle_beta   90.00
_cell.angle_gamma   90.00
#
_symmetry.space_group_name_H-M   'P 1'
#
loop_
_entity.id
_entity.type
_entity.pdbx_description
1 polymer ?
#
loop_
_entity_poly.entity_id
_entity_poly.type
_entity_poly.pdbx_seq_one_letter_code
_entity_poly.pdbx_strand_id
1 'polypeptide(L)'
;MSRAVHDASGDTLAENAPDVSTADALAILRKHYDLAGTAQPLPGERDHNFHVRTDGEGEFVLKISHPAEDAGFTDFQNKALDHIRLVDPTLPVPFVRKSLQGAAQFAVSVDGSAPRMIRLVTYL
;
A
#
# COMPACT_ATOMS: atom_id res chain seq x y z
N MET A 1 26.14 27.23 28.98
CA MET A 1 25.11 27.30 27.92
C MET A 1 24.50 25.91 27.81
N SER A 2 23.31 25.73 28.40
CA SER A 2 22.61 24.44 28.48
C SER A 2 22.05 24.08 27.11
N ARG A 3 22.45 22.91 26.56
CA ARG A 3 21.89 22.37 25.32
C ARG A 3 20.58 21.69 25.67
N ALA A 4 19.46 22.34 25.33
CA ALA A 4 18.14 21.78 25.50
C ALA A 4 18.05 20.43 24.78
N VAL A 5 17.73 19.40 25.56
CA VAL A 5 17.31 18.10 25.06
C VAL A 5 15.94 18.34 24.44
N HIS A 6 15.82 18.18 23.12
CA HIS A 6 14.50 18.14 22.49
C HIS A 6 13.90 16.77 22.79
N ASP A 7 12.96 16.75 23.74
CA ASP A 7 11.93 15.72 23.81
C ASP A 7 11.07 15.84 22.56
N ALA A 8 11.40 15.07 21.52
CA ALA A 8 10.55 14.91 20.34
C ALA A 8 9.56 13.76 20.59
N SER A 9 8.80 13.86 21.67
CA SER A 9 7.64 13.01 21.91
C SER A 9 6.42 13.63 21.23
N GLY A 10 6.07 13.14 20.03
CA GLY A 10 4.71 13.27 19.49
C GLY A 10 4.51 13.95 18.12
N ASP A 11 5.55 14.34 17.39
CA ASP A 11 5.40 15.17 16.17
C ASP A 11 5.65 14.42 14.84
N THR A 12 5.72 13.08 14.85
CA THR A 12 6.19 12.28 13.69
C THR A 12 5.11 11.50 12.95
N LEU A 13 3.84 11.80 13.19
CA LEU A 13 2.71 11.12 12.54
C LEU A 13 2.12 11.89 11.34
N ALA A 14 2.49 13.15 11.14
CA ALA A 14 1.76 14.07 10.25
C ALA A 14 2.66 14.90 9.32
N GLU A 15 3.63 14.28 8.63
CA GLU A 15 3.96 14.85 7.32
C GLU A 15 2.74 14.64 6.43
N ASN A 16 2.05 15.72 6.06
CA ASN A 16 0.85 15.65 5.24
C ASN A 16 1.24 15.30 3.80
N ALA A 17 1.33 14.01 3.48
CA ALA A 17 1.30 13.58 2.09
C ALA A 17 -0.06 13.97 1.49
N PRO A 18 -0.12 14.41 0.21
CA PRO A 18 -1.38 14.62 -0.48
C PRO A 18 -2.26 13.37 -0.38
N ASP A 19 -3.54 13.59 -0.09
CA ASP A 19 -4.54 12.54 -0.07
C ASP A 19 -4.62 11.89 -1.46
N VAL A 20 -4.95 10.60 -1.49
CA VAL A 20 -5.15 9.86 -2.74
C VAL A 20 -6.63 9.67 -2.91
N SER A 21 -7.18 10.14 -4.03
CA SER A 21 -8.61 9.98 -4.26
C SER A 21 -8.95 8.53 -4.63
N THR A 22 -10.22 8.17 -4.44
CA THR A 22 -10.75 6.91 -4.99
C THR A 22 -10.55 6.82 -6.51
N ALA A 23 -10.58 7.95 -7.23
CA ALA A 23 -10.34 7.97 -8.67
C ALA A 23 -8.88 7.60 -9.01
N ASP A 24 -7.91 8.08 -8.25
CA ASP A 24 -6.50 7.72 -8.40
C ASP A 24 -6.27 6.24 -8.10
N ALA A 25 -6.88 5.73 -7.03
CA ALA A 25 -6.83 4.31 -6.70
C ALA A 25 -7.35 3.43 -7.86
N LEU A 26 -8.50 3.80 -8.46
CA LEU A 26 -9.06 3.10 -9.61
C LEU A 26 -8.18 3.23 -10.86
N ALA A 27 -7.56 4.39 -11.09
CA ALA A 27 -6.63 4.60 -12.20
C ALA A 27 -5.37 3.73 -12.05
N ILE A 28 -4.83 3.61 -10.84
CA ILE A 28 -3.70 2.73 -10.52
C ILE A 28 -4.06 1.27 -10.78
N LEU A 29 -5.22 0.81 -10.31
CA LEU A 29 -5.70 -0.56 -10.53
C LEU A 29 -5.79 -0.90 -12.01
N ARG A 30 -6.44 -0.03 -12.79
CA ARG A 30 -6.59 -0.22 -14.23
C ARG A 30 -5.25 -0.26 -14.95
N LYS A 31 -4.36 0.68 -14.65
CA LYS A 31 -3.08 0.83 -15.34
C LYS A 31 -2.08 -0.29 -15.03
N HIS A 32 -2.01 -0.72 -13.77
CA HIS A 32 -0.93 -1.59 -13.29
C HIS A 32 -1.35 -3.02 -13.02
N TYR A 33 -2.65 -3.29 -12.92
CA TYR A 33 -3.18 -4.62 -12.64
C TYR A 33 -4.23 -5.09 -13.65
N ASP A 34 -4.65 -4.24 -14.59
CA ASP A 34 -5.78 -4.49 -15.52
C ASP A 34 -7.10 -4.82 -14.81
N LEU A 35 -7.30 -4.24 -13.60
CA LEU A 35 -8.48 -4.48 -12.79
C LEU A 35 -9.49 -3.33 -12.91
N ALA A 36 -10.76 -3.68 -13.07
CA ALA A 36 -11.91 -2.79 -13.00
C ALA A 36 -12.82 -3.16 -11.82
N GLY A 37 -13.54 -2.16 -11.29
CA GLY A 37 -14.48 -2.34 -10.18
C GLY A 37 -14.66 -1.05 -9.37
N THR A 38 -14.83 -1.22 -8.06
CA THR A 38 -15.03 -0.11 -7.10
C THR A 38 -13.93 -0.09 -6.05
N ALA A 39 -13.65 1.10 -5.50
CA ALA A 39 -12.71 1.30 -4.40
C ALA A 39 -13.37 2.11 -3.28
N GLN A 40 -13.13 1.72 -2.04
CA GLN A 40 -13.61 2.40 -0.84
C GLN A 40 -12.43 2.61 0.12
N PRO A 41 -12.21 3.84 0.63
CA PRO A 41 -11.15 4.08 1.60
C PRO A 41 -11.32 3.21 2.85
N LEU A 42 -10.21 2.66 3.35
CA LEU A 42 -10.12 1.99 4.63
C LEU A 42 -9.29 2.86 5.59
N PRO A 43 -9.56 2.80 6.92
CA PRO A 43 -8.69 3.44 7.89
C PRO A 43 -7.23 3.00 7.74
N GLY A 44 -6.32 3.95 7.86
CA GLY A 44 -4.88 3.72 7.87
C GLY A 44 -4.21 4.80 8.70
N GLU A 45 -3.12 4.47 9.38
CA GLU A 45 -2.37 5.46 10.17
C GLU A 45 -1.60 6.41 9.25
N ARG A 46 -0.70 5.86 8.42
CA ARG A 46 0.13 6.63 7.47
C ARG A 46 -0.14 6.25 6.02
N ASP A 47 -0.49 4.99 5.78
CA ASP A 47 -0.79 4.47 4.47
C ASP A 47 -2.24 4.79 4.06
N HIS A 48 -2.44 5.03 2.77
CA HIS A 48 -3.77 5.07 2.20
C HIS A 48 -4.12 3.65 1.74
N ASN A 49 -5.20 3.11 2.32
CA ASN A 49 -5.69 1.78 2.04
C ASN A 49 -7.04 1.89 1.36
N PHE A 50 -7.27 1.10 0.31
CA PHE A 50 -8.57 1.02 -0.35
C PHE A 50 -9.03 -0.42 -0.40
N HIS A 51 -10.24 -0.69 0.09
CA HIS A 51 -10.94 -1.92 -0.21
C HIS A 51 -11.41 -1.87 -1.66
N VAL A 52 -11.01 -2.88 -2.44
CA VAL A 52 -11.27 -2.97 -3.87
C VAL A 52 -12.17 -4.17 -4.11
N ARG A 53 -13.34 -3.94 -4.70
CA ARG A 53 -14.21 -5.00 -5.21
C ARG A 53 -14.13 -4.99 -6.72
N THR A 54 -13.53 -6.03 -7.29
CA THR A 54 -13.39 -6.16 -8.75
C THR A 54 -14.63 -6.79 -9.37
N ASP A 55 -14.83 -6.58 -10.66
CA ASP A 55 -15.99 -7.11 -11.40
C ASP A 55 -15.92 -8.64 -11.66
N GLY A 56 -14.84 -9.33 -11.25
CA GLY A 56 -14.70 -10.77 -11.47
C GLY A 56 -13.47 -11.47 -10.88
N GLU A 57 -12.50 -10.73 -10.32
CA GLU A 57 -11.25 -11.29 -9.78
C GLU A 57 -11.22 -11.40 -8.25
N GLY A 58 -12.31 -11.01 -7.59
CA GLY A 58 -12.44 -11.01 -6.13
C GLY A 58 -12.19 -9.65 -5.49
N GLU A 59 -11.85 -9.69 -4.20
CA GLU A 59 -11.70 -8.52 -3.34
C GLU A 59 -10.24 -8.36 -2.90
N PHE A 60 -9.77 -7.11 -2.86
CA PHE A 60 -8.38 -6.78 -2.58
C PHE A 60 -8.27 -5.55 -1.67
N VAL A 61 -7.08 -5.36 -1.11
CA VAL A 61 -6.66 -4.10 -0.50
C VAL A 61 -5.55 -3.50 -1.35
N LEU A 62 -5.83 -2.36 -1.99
CA LEU A 62 -4.79 -1.53 -2.58
C LEU A 62 -4.15 -0.71 -1.46
N LYS A 63 -2.84 -0.86 -1.28
CA LYS A 63 -2.07 -0.12 -0.29
C LYS A 63 -1.12 0.84 -0.97
N ILE A 64 -1.14 2.08 -0.51
CA ILE A 64 -0.33 3.18 -1.02
C ILE A 64 0.45 3.76 0.16
N SER A 65 1.74 3.45 0.21
CA SER A 65 2.59 3.82 1.34
C SER A 65 2.66 5.33 1.51
N HIS A 66 2.94 5.80 2.72
CA HIS A 66 3.39 7.17 2.90
C HIS A 66 4.70 7.40 2.11
N PRO A 67 4.96 8.60 1.52
CA PRO A 67 6.21 8.88 0.80
C PRO A 67 7.47 8.73 1.64
N ALA A 68 7.39 8.99 2.94
CA ALA A 68 8.49 8.81 3.90
C ALA A 68 8.65 7.36 4.41
N GLU A 69 7.87 6.41 3.90
CA GLU A 69 7.99 5.00 4.28
C GLU A 69 9.14 4.33 3.52
N ASP A 70 9.92 3.49 4.22
CA ASP A 70 11.01 2.74 3.60
C ASP A 70 10.44 1.60 2.73
N ALA A 71 10.80 1.59 1.44
CA ALA A 71 10.42 0.51 0.51
C ALA A 71 10.91 -0.89 0.95
N GLY A 72 11.97 -0.95 1.74
CA GLY A 72 12.47 -2.18 2.37
C GLY A 72 11.49 -2.76 3.40
N PHE A 73 10.70 -1.93 4.08
CA PHE A 73 9.69 -2.39 5.03
C PHE A 73 8.51 -3.06 4.32
N THR A 74 8.03 -2.47 3.24
CA THR A 74 6.98 -3.09 2.41
C THR A 74 7.50 -4.33 1.66
N ASP A 75 8.77 -4.35 1.25
CA ASP A 75 9.42 -5.54 0.67
C ASP A 75 9.48 -6.70 1.66
N PHE A 76 9.89 -6.41 2.90
CA PHE A 76 9.91 -7.40 3.97
C PHE A 76 8.53 -8.01 4.21
N GLN A 77 7.48 -7.19 4.30
CA GLN A 77 6.11 -7.67 4.45
C GLN A 77 5.68 -8.57 3.28
N ASN A 78 5.99 -8.18 2.04
CA ASN A 78 5.65 -8.99 0.87
C ASN A 78 6.36 -10.34 0.91
N LYS A 79 7.67 -10.37 1.22
CA LYS A 79 8.45 -11.61 1.34
C LYS A 79 7.97 -12.49 2.50
N ALA A 80 7.49 -11.90 3.59
CA ALA A 80 6.90 -12.65 4.69
C ALA A 80 5.60 -13.36 4.25
N LEU A 81 4.72 -12.68 3.52
CA LEU A 81 3.51 -13.29 2.96
C LEU A 81 3.83 -14.40 1.95
N ASP A 82 4.80 -14.17 1.07
CA ASP A 82 5.29 -15.17 0.11
C ASP A 82 5.85 -16.40 0.83
N HIS A 83 6.63 -16.20 1.91
CA HIS A 83 7.15 -17.28 2.73
C HIS A 83 6.04 -18.08 3.42
N ILE A 84 5.06 -17.40 4.02
CA ILE A 84 3.91 -18.07 4.64
C ILE A 84 3.19 -18.93 3.60
N ARG A 85 2.92 -18.39 2.41
CA ARG A 85 2.25 -19.12 1.33
C ARG A 85 3.04 -20.36 0.87
N LEU A 86 4.36 -20.28 0.86
CA LEU A 86 5.23 -21.40 0.51
C LEU A 86 5.24 -22.50 1.58
N VAL A 87 5.23 -22.12 2.86
CA VAL A 87 5.34 -23.04 4.00
C VAL A 87 4.00 -23.66 4.36
N ASP A 88 2.94 -22.84 4.45
CA ASP A 88 1.59 -23.29 4.76
C ASP A 88 0.55 -22.47 3.98
N PRO A 89 0.12 -22.96 2.80
CA PRO A 89 -0.88 -22.30 1.97
C PRO A 89 -2.29 -22.33 2.57
N THR A 90 -2.52 -23.03 3.69
CA THR A 90 -3.84 -23.13 4.32
C THR A 90 -4.13 -22.01 5.31
N LEU A 91 -3.09 -21.27 5.73
CA LEU A 91 -3.25 -20.15 6.65
C LEU A 91 -4.07 -19.02 6.01
N PRO A 92 -5.05 -18.44 6.73
CA PRO A 92 -5.89 -17.36 6.22
C PRO A 92 -5.14 -16.02 6.30
N VAL A 93 -4.13 -15.84 5.45
CA VAL A 93 -3.35 -14.61 5.31
C VAL A 93 -3.55 -14.01 3.92
N PRO A 94 -3.39 -12.68 3.75
CA PRO A 94 -3.44 -12.07 2.43
C PRO A 94 -2.32 -12.56 1.52
N PHE A 95 -2.56 -12.60 0.21
CA PHE A 95 -1.53 -12.87 -0.80
C PHE A 95 -1.22 -11.62 -1.62
N VAL A 96 0.05 -11.42 -1.97
CA VAL A 96 0.45 -10.32 -2.85
C VAL A 96 0.03 -10.63 -4.28
N ARG A 97 -0.79 -9.76 -4.87
CA ARG A 97 -1.10 -9.79 -6.31
C ARG A 97 0.00 -9.01 -7.02
N LYS A 98 0.73 -9.69 -7.92
CA LYS A 98 1.76 -9.04 -8.74
C LYS A 98 1.13 -8.12 -9.79
N SER A 99 1.82 -7.02 -10.11
CA SER A 99 1.45 -6.14 -11.21
C SER A 99 1.55 -6.84 -12.57
N LEU A 100 1.05 -6.19 -13.62
CA LEU A 100 1.22 -6.63 -15.02
C LEU A 100 2.69 -6.81 -15.42
N GLN A 101 3.62 -6.13 -14.75
CA GLN A 101 5.07 -6.27 -14.96
C GLN A 101 5.71 -7.33 -14.05
N GLY A 102 4.91 -8.08 -13.28
CA GLY A 102 5.37 -9.12 -12.37
C GLY A 102 5.95 -8.62 -11.05
N ALA A 103 5.81 -7.32 -10.74
CA ALA A 103 6.34 -6.73 -9.52
C ALA A 103 5.39 -6.91 -8.33
N ALA A 104 5.91 -7.28 -7.17
CA ALA A 104 5.15 -7.35 -5.91
C ALA A 104 4.80 -5.95 -5.34
N GLN A 105 5.59 -4.95 -5.72
CA GLN A 105 5.37 -3.54 -5.41
C GLN A 105 6.09 -2.65 -6.44
N PHE A 106 5.63 -1.42 -6.60
CA PHE A 106 6.23 -0.44 -7.52
C PHE A 106 5.96 0.99 -7.05
N ALA A 107 6.79 1.93 -7.47
CA ALA A 107 6.63 3.33 -7.11
C ALA A 107 5.72 4.08 -8.11
N VAL A 108 4.78 4.88 -7.61
CA VAL A 108 3.93 5.78 -8.41
C VAL A 108 3.93 7.17 -7.79
N SER A 109 4.10 8.20 -8.61
CA SER A 109 3.77 9.58 -8.24
C SER A 109 2.30 9.86 -8.55
N VAL A 110 1.54 10.25 -7.54
CA VAL A 110 0.14 10.71 -7.69
C VAL A 110 0.16 12.23 -7.73
N ASP A 111 -0.41 12.84 -8.78
CA ASP A 111 -0.49 14.30 -8.94
C ASP A 111 0.83 15.07 -8.73
N GLY A 112 1.94 14.51 -9.21
CA GLY A 112 3.27 15.13 -9.09
C GLY A 112 3.87 15.10 -7.68
N SER A 113 3.23 14.38 -6.74
CA SER A 113 3.79 14.11 -5.41
C SER A 113 5.04 13.21 -5.48
N ALA A 114 5.78 13.19 -4.37
CA ALA A 114 6.88 12.25 -4.19
C ALA A 114 6.42 10.80 -4.43
N PRO A 115 7.25 9.95 -5.05
CA PRO A 115 6.87 8.57 -5.35
C PRO A 115 6.43 7.80 -4.10
N ARG A 116 5.35 7.04 -4.24
CA ARG A 116 4.76 6.21 -3.18
C ARG A 116 4.78 4.76 -3.58
N MET A 117 5.05 3.85 -2.65
CA MET A 117 5.05 2.42 -2.94
C MET A 117 3.62 1.91 -3.00
N ILE A 118 3.28 1.26 -4.11
CA ILE A 118 2.00 0.64 -4.37
C ILE A 118 2.14 -0.87 -4.26
N ARG A 119 1.20 -1.51 -3.58
CA ARG A 119 1.02 -2.97 -3.60
C ARG A 119 -0.45 -3.34 -3.51
N LEU A 120 -0.78 -4.51 -4.02
CA LEU A 120 -2.13 -5.07 -3.97
C LEU A 120 -2.08 -6.41 -3.24
N VAL A 121 -2.93 -6.59 -2.25
CA VAL A 121 -3.07 -7.85 -1.52
C VAL A 121 -4.52 -8.32 -1.54
N THR A 122 -4.77 -9.62 -1.43
CA THR A 122 -6.15 -10.13 -1.32
C THR A 122 -6.82 -9.63 -0.03
N TYR A 123 -8.12 -9.40 -0.09
CA TYR A 123 -8.97 -9.16 1.07
C TYR A 123 -9.38 -10.51 1.69
N LEU A 124 -9.57 -10.56 3.02
CA LEU A 124 -9.94 -11.77 3.77
C LEU A 124 -11.35 -11.64 4.36
#